data_AF-A0A847MW90-F1
#
_entry.id   AF-A0A847MW90-F1
#
_cell.length_a   1.000
_cell.length_b   1.000
_cell.length_c   1.000
_cell.angle_alpha   90.00
_cell.angle_beta   90.00
_cell.angle_gamma   90.00
#
_symmetry.space_group_name_H-M   'P 1'
#
loop_
_entity.id
_entity.type
_entity.pdbx_description
1 polymer ?
#
loop_
_entity_poly.entity_id
_entity_poly.type
_entity_poly.pdbx_seq_one_letter_code
_entity_poly.pdbx_strand_id
1 'polypeptide(L)'
;MPSRPRCQLRRLTAAMAAALVLLTAGACSSDTPEAAPPTTTPPSTSTAAATPTPTDEVTTPEPEPTSTPFGGGPVLAVKIDHVAAAYPRAGIGSADIVYVDEVEYGLTRLVAVFSTTMPDSVGPVRSARPNDPTILANYGPVALAFSGTSGKTRPYLARGTQIDVDDGKGFSRDRSRPAPHNLFGDPRALLDRAGNSRPPQDIGFRYGPAPSGGTPATSIETRYPASRMSAEFDAASGTFEVLSNGRVEIDALTGDPVAPTTVVVQKVTMR
;
A
#
# COMPACT_ATOMS: atom_id res chain seq x y z
N MET A 1 16.81 -63.58 6.20
CA MET A 1 17.85 -62.96 7.06
C MET A 1 19.18 -63.20 6.38
N PRO A 2 19.94 -62.15 6.04
CA PRO A 2 20.88 -61.56 7.00
C PRO A 2 20.77 -60.03 7.13
N SER A 3 21.53 -59.55 8.10
CA SER A 3 21.51 -58.28 8.83
C SER A 3 21.88 -57.01 8.05
N ARG A 4 21.15 -55.92 8.36
CA ARG A 4 21.45 -54.53 8.00
C ARG A 4 22.72 -54.02 8.73
N PRO A 5 23.58 -53.20 8.10
CA PRO A 5 24.50 -52.34 8.82
C PRO A 5 23.83 -51.00 9.18
N ARG A 6 23.98 -50.61 10.46
CA ARG A 6 23.52 -49.36 11.06
C ARG A 6 24.45 -48.22 10.63
N CYS A 7 23.92 -47.19 9.99
CA CYS A 7 24.66 -45.95 9.75
C CYS A 7 24.49 -45.03 10.97
N GLN A 8 25.56 -44.85 11.74
CA GLN A 8 25.60 -43.94 12.89
C GLN A 8 25.71 -42.49 12.40
N LEU A 9 24.74 -41.66 12.75
CA LEU A 9 24.78 -40.22 12.50
C LEU A 9 25.60 -39.54 13.61
N ARG A 10 26.82 -39.11 13.27
CA ARG A 10 27.69 -38.31 14.13
C ARG A 10 27.05 -36.95 14.42
N ARG A 11 26.92 -36.64 15.70
CA ARG A 11 26.62 -35.31 16.23
C ARG A 11 27.81 -34.40 15.98
N LEU A 12 27.57 -33.23 15.37
CA LEU A 12 28.54 -32.13 15.34
C LEU A 12 27.96 -30.98 16.16
N THR A 13 28.49 -30.85 17.37
CA THR A 13 28.36 -29.68 18.24
C THR A 13 29.35 -28.61 17.77
N ALA A 14 28.87 -27.42 17.44
CA ALA A 14 29.71 -26.24 17.26
C ALA A 14 29.36 -25.21 18.33
N ALA A 15 30.31 -25.00 19.24
CA ALA A 15 30.31 -23.95 20.24
C ALA A 15 30.91 -22.67 19.62
N MET A 16 30.32 -21.51 19.90
CA MET A 16 31.02 -20.23 19.76
C MET A 16 30.75 -19.35 20.98
N ALA A 17 31.84 -18.95 21.60
CA ALA A 17 31.92 -18.25 22.88
C ALA A 17 31.72 -16.73 22.74
N ALA A 18 31.37 -16.14 23.87
CA ALA A 18 31.08 -14.74 24.13
C ALA A 18 32.28 -13.80 23.95
N ALA A 19 31.99 -12.52 23.68
CA ALA A 19 32.82 -11.40 24.13
C ALA A 19 31.93 -10.20 24.48
N LEU A 20 31.84 -9.94 25.78
CA LEU A 20 31.25 -8.80 26.45
C LEU A 20 32.31 -7.69 26.51
N VAL A 21 31.97 -6.47 26.09
CA VAL A 21 32.77 -5.26 26.41
C VAL A 21 31.83 -4.20 26.97
N LEU A 22 31.89 -4.03 28.29
CA LEU A 22 31.46 -2.85 29.02
C LEU A 22 32.71 -2.03 29.34
N LEU A 23 32.71 -0.74 29.00
CA LEU A 23 33.54 0.25 29.68
C LEU A 23 32.78 1.58 29.83
N THR A 24 33.08 2.22 30.94
CA THR A 24 32.29 3.16 31.74
C THR A 24 32.65 4.63 31.52
N ALA A 25 31.65 5.49 31.75
CA ALA A 25 31.65 6.78 32.45
C ALA A 25 32.84 7.77 32.35
N GLY A 26 32.48 9.00 31.95
CA GLY A 26 33.11 10.28 32.30
C GLY A 26 32.38 11.39 31.54
N ALA A 27 32.15 12.60 32.00
CA ALA A 27 32.29 13.30 33.27
C ALA A 27 31.48 14.62 33.12
N CYS A 28 31.19 15.27 34.24
CA CYS A 28 30.38 16.47 34.39
C CYS A 28 30.80 17.69 33.55
N SER A 29 29.83 18.52 33.15
CA SER A 29 29.80 19.93 33.58
C SER A 29 28.42 20.55 33.39
N SER A 30 28.05 21.28 34.43
CA SER A 30 26.84 22.05 34.67
C SER A 30 26.95 23.43 34.05
N ASP A 31 25.98 23.85 33.24
CA ASP A 31 25.75 25.25 32.93
C ASP A 31 24.38 25.69 33.46
N THR A 32 24.46 26.63 34.41
CA THR A 32 23.36 27.32 35.07
C THR A 32 22.78 28.38 34.12
N PRO A 33 21.46 28.67 34.18
CA PRO A 33 20.81 29.62 33.29
C PRO A 33 21.26 31.06 33.59
N GLU A 34 21.72 31.78 32.57
CA GLU A 34 21.97 33.21 32.64
C GLU A 34 20.63 33.96 32.64
N ALA A 35 20.41 34.72 33.71
CA ALA A 35 19.23 35.53 33.92
C ALA A 35 19.24 36.77 33.00
N ALA A 36 18.17 36.93 32.23
CA ALA A 36 17.93 38.10 31.40
C ALA A 36 17.72 39.37 32.27
N PRO A 37 18.20 40.55 31.85
CA PRO A 37 17.99 41.79 32.56
C PRO A 37 16.53 42.28 32.47
N PRO A 38 16.03 43.00 33.50
CA PRO A 38 14.66 43.49 33.52
C PRO A 38 14.49 44.62 32.49
N THR A 39 13.62 44.41 31.51
CA THR A 39 13.19 45.48 30.60
C THR A 39 11.95 46.14 31.19
N THR A 40 12.06 47.46 31.38
CA THR A 40 11.08 48.35 31.96
C THR A 40 9.84 48.51 31.06
N THR A 41 8.67 48.29 31.65
CA THR A 41 7.36 48.52 31.04
C THR A 41 7.10 50.03 30.90
N PRO A 42 6.88 50.57 29.68
CA PRO A 42 6.37 51.92 29.51
C PRO A 42 4.85 52.00 29.81
N PRO A 43 4.33 53.16 30.23
CA PRO A 43 2.93 53.31 30.62
C PRO A 43 1.97 53.14 29.45
N SER A 44 0.98 52.26 29.64
CA SER A 44 -0.15 52.05 28.73
C SER A 44 -1.00 53.31 28.64
N THR A 45 -0.95 53.98 27.49
CA THR A 45 -1.94 55.01 27.14
C THR A 45 -3.15 54.30 26.56
N SER A 46 -4.25 54.27 27.30
CA SER A 46 -5.52 53.71 26.84
C SER A 46 -6.16 54.68 25.83
N THR A 47 -5.91 54.45 24.56
CA THR A 47 -6.76 54.97 23.48
C THR A 47 -7.90 53.99 23.30
N ALA A 48 -9.13 54.45 23.54
CA ALA A 48 -10.33 53.68 23.23
C ALA A 48 -10.37 53.38 21.73
N ALA A 49 -9.96 52.16 21.35
CA ALA A 49 -10.14 51.64 20.01
C ALA A 49 -11.64 51.41 19.79
N ALA A 50 -12.16 51.95 18.69
CA ALA A 50 -13.53 51.68 18.26
C ALA A 50 -13.72 50.18 18.08
N THR A 51 -14.77 49.64 18.70
CA THR A 51 -15.23 48.27 18.52
C THR A 51 -15.38 47.97 17.03
N PRO A 52 -14.68 46.98 16.46
CA PRO A 52 -14.99 46.55 15.11
C PRO A 52 -16.37 45.91 15.14
N THR A 53 -17.26 46.39 14.29
CA THR A 53 -18.54 45.73 14.00
C THR A 53 -18.25 44.28 13.62
N PRO A 54 -18.98 43.28 14.15
CA PRO A 54 -18.81 41.90 13.73
C PRO A 54 -19.11 41.86 12.22
N THR A 55 -18.06 41.65 11.43
CA THR A 55 -18.22 41.27 10.04
C THR A 55 -18.69 39.83 10.10
N ASP A 56 -19.94 39.58 9.68
CA ASP A 56 -20.43 38.23 9.48
C ASP A 56 -19.42 37.49 8.61
N GLU A 57 -18.72 36.55 9.22
CA GLU A 57 -17.81 35.65 8.52
C GLU A 57 -18.69 34.86 7.55
N VAL A 58 -18.63 35.24 6.28
CA VAL A 58 -19.28 34.48 5.21
C VAL A 58 -18.55 33.15 5.18
N THR A 59 -19.06 32.18 5.93
CA THR A 59 -18.65 30.78 5.85
C THR A 59 -18.98 30.33 4.43
N THR A 60 -17.99 30.46 3.55
CA THR A 60 -18.06 29.83 2.24
C THR A 60 -18.19 28.33 2.53
N PRO A 61 -19.26 27.66 2.08
CA PRO A 61 -19.42 26.24 2.35
C PRO A 61 -18.18 25.52 1.81
N GLU A 62 -17.54 24.73 2.67
CA GLU A 62 -16.43 23.88 2.28
C GLU A 62 -16.89 23.01 1.10
N PRO A 63 -16.14 22.93 0.00
CA PRO A 63 -16.59 22.19 -1.17
C PRO A 63 -16.88 20.74 -0.78
N GLU A 64 -18.14 20.32 -0.96
CA GLU A 64 -18.57 18.94 -0.72
C GLU A 64 -17.69 17.99 -1.56
N PRO A 65 -17.11 16.94 -0.96
CA PRO A 65 -16.21 16.07 -1.68
C PRO A 65 -16.92 15.37 -2.84
N THR A 66 -16.46 15.65 -4.05
CA THR A 66 -17.15 15.30 -5.29
C THR A 66 -16.25 14.47 -6.18
N SER A 67 -16.25 13.15 -5.97
CA SER A 67 -16.01 12.13 -7.02
C SER A 67 -15.82 10.75 -6.39
N THR A 68 -16.30 9.72 -7.09
CA THR A 68 -15.82 8.36 -6.94
C THR A 68 -14.60 8.17 -7.85
N PRO A 69 -13.60 7.35 -7.47
CA PRO A 69 -12.40 7.15 -8.29
C PRO A 69 -12.63 6.28 -9.53
N PHE A 70 -13.88 6.07 -9.93
CA PHE A 70 -14.26 5.03 -10.88
C PHE A 70 -15.01 5.63 -12.06
N GLY A 71 -14.72 5.14 -13.27
CA GLY A 71 -15.31 5.62 -14.52
C GLY A 71 -16.73 5.15 -14.80
N GLY A 72 -17.44 4.58 -13.81
CA GLY A 72 -18.77 3.99 -13.97
C GLY A 72 -18.81 2.68 -14.78
N GLY A 73 -17.66 2.22 -15.30
CA GLY A 73 -17.50 0.95 -15.98
C GLY A 73 -17.26 -0.23 -15.01
N PRO A 74 -17.21 -1.47 -15.53
CA PRO A 74 -16.94 -2.65 -14.73
C PRO A 74 -15.56 -2.58 -14.06
N VAL A 75 -15.45 -3.16 -12.88
CA VAL A 75 -14.20 -3.21 -12.11
C VAL A 75 -13.46 -4.52 -12.33
N LEU A 76 -12.15 -4.43 -12.52
CA LEU A 76 -11.23 -5.54 -12.43
C LEU A 76 -10.26 -5.32 -11.28
N ALA A 77 -10.27 -6.20 -10.29
CA ALA A 77 -9.22 -6.31 -9.30
C ALA A 77 -8.25 -7.43 -9.69
N VAL A 78 -6.94 -7.20 -9.58
CA VAL A 78 -5.91 -8.18 -9.92
C VAL A 78 -4.97 -8.35 -8.74
N LYS A 79 -4.79 -9.59 -8.28
CA LYS A 79 -3.81 -9.94 -7.26
C LYS A 79 -2.43 -10.02 -7.88
N ILE A 80 -1.52 -9.14 -7.49
CA ILE A 80 -0.19 -8.99 -8.11
C ILE A 80 0.91 -9.34 -7.10
N ASP A 81 1.94 -10.03 -7.59
CA ASP A 81 3.15 -10.33 -6.83
C ASP A 81 3.92 -9.05 -6.48
N HIS A 82 4.47 -8.97 -5.27
CA HIS A 82 5.17 -7.78 -4.79
C HIS A 82 6.59 -8.11 -4.27
N VAL A 83 7.08 -9.33 -4.49
CA VAL A 83 8.48 -9.65 -4.15
C VAL A 83 9.45 -9.10 -5.18
N ALA A 84 10.73 -8.97 -4.81
CA ALA A 84 11.78 -8.43 -5.68
C ALA A 84 11.88 -9.11 -7.07
N ALA A 85 11.70 -10.44 -7.13
CA ALA A 85 11.73 -11.21 -8.39
C ALA A 85 10.55 -10.90 -9.34
N ALA A 86 9.52 -10.22 -8.87
CA ALA A 86 8.38 -9.78 -9.67
C ALA A 86 8.57 -8.41 -10.31
N TYR A 87 9.66 -7.69 -10.01
CA TYR A 87 9.91 -6.37 -10.58
C TYR A 87 10.38 -6.42 -12.02
N PRO A 88 10.14 -5.37 -12.81
CA PRO A 88 9.02 -4.42 -12.64
C PRO A 88 7.67 -5.13 -12.90
N ARG A 89 6.58 -4.63 -12.31
CA ARG A 89 5.22 -5.12 -12.57
C ARG A 89 4.61 -4.34 -13.72
N ALA A 90 3.76 -4.99 -14.50
CA ALA A 90 3.06 -4.39 -15.62
C ALA A 90 1.68 -3.87 -15.19
N GLY A 91 1.33 -2.68 -15.66
CA GLY A 91 -0.02 -2.12 -15.62
C GLY A 91 -0.44 -1.52 -14.28
N ILE A 92 0.39 -1.53 -13.24
CA ILE A 92 0.04 -0.96 -11.93
C ILE A 92 -0.07 0.57 -11.95
N GLY A 93 0.59 1.25 -12.89
CA GLY A 93 0.56 2.71 -13.05
C GLY A 93 -0.76 3.24 -13.62
N SER A 94 -1.58 2.38 -14.23
CA SER A 94 -2.92 2.75 -14.73
C SER A 94 -4.05 2.33 -13.79
N ALA A 95 -3.74 1.80 -12.61
CA ALA A 95 -4.75 1.39 -11.65
C ALA A 95 -5.37 2.62 -10.96
N ASP A 96 -6.69 2.59 -10.77
CA ASP A 96 -7.40 3.64 -10.02
C ASP A 96 -7.06 3.58 -8.54
N ILE A 97 -6.91 2.35 -8.00
CA ILE A 97 -6.52 2.09 -6.61
C ILE A 97 -5.55 0.91 -6.58
N VAL A 98 -4.49 1.03 -5.80
CA VAL A 98 -3.60 -0.08 -5.46
C VAL A 98 -3.58 -0.27 -3.95
N TYR A 99 -4.07 -1.43 -3.49
CA TYR A 99 -3.90 -1.84 -2.10
C TYR A 99 -2.59 -2.59 -1.94
N VAL A 100 -1.87 -2.30 -0.85
CA VAL A 100 -0.74 -3.11 -0.39
C VAL A 100 -1.19 -3.89 0.85
N ASP A 101 -1.23 -5.22 0.77
CA ASP A 101 -1.64 -6.08 1.87
C ASP A 101 -0.51 -7.02 2.31
N GLU A 102 -0.39 -7.23 3.62
CA GLU A 102 0.50 -8.28 4.14
C GLU A 102 -0.08 -9.66 3.80
N VAL A 103 0.81 -10.57 3.43
CA VAL A 103 0.51 -11.95 3.12
C VAL A 103 1.45 -12.88 3.89
N GLU A 104 1.57 -14.14 3.50
CA GLU A 104 2.36 -15.10 4.25
C GLU A 104 3.82 -14.67 4.43
N TYR A 105 4.38 -15.02 5.58
CA TYR A 105 5.77 -14.76 5.94
C TYR A 105 6.14 -13.27 6.03
N GLY A 106 5.14 -12.39 6.20
CA GLY A 106 5.35 -10.95 6.35
C GLY A 106 5.71 -10.23 5.05
N LEU A 107 5.57 -10.92 3.91
CA LEU A 107 5.66 -10.33 2.59
C LEU A 107 4.41 -9.50 2.31
N THR A 108 4.46 -8.68 1.26
CA THR A 108 3.29 -7.98 0.76
C THR A 108 2.83 -8.55 -0.58
N ARG A 109 1.57 -8.30 -0.94
CA ARG A 109 1.06 -8.38 -2.31
C ARG A 109 0.30 -7.10 -2.63
N LEU A 110 0.02 -6.91 -3.92
CA LEU A 110 -0.81 -5.81 -4.37
C LEU A 110 -2.18 -6.33 -4.79
N VAL A 111 -3.22 -5.54 -4.57
CA VAL A 111 -4.50 -5.64 -5.28
C VAL A 111 -4.66 -4.37 -6.09
N ALA A 112 -4.39 -4.45 -7.39
CA ALA A 112 -4.58 -3.34 -8.31
C ALA A 112 -6.00 -3.38 -8.86
N VAL A 113 -6.71 -2.26 -8.75
CA VAL A 113 -8.12 -2.11 -9.14
C VAL A 113 -8.21 -1.17 -10.33
N PHE A 114 -8.85 -1.64 -11.38
CA PHE A 114 -9.02 -0.95 -12.65
C PHE A 114 -10.51 -0.75 -12.95
N SER A 115 -10.89 0.45 -13.33
CA SER A 115 -12.23 0.86 -13.74
C SER A 115 -12.18 1.93 -14.83
N THR A 116 -11.28 2.92 -14.72
CA THR A 116 -11.16 4.00 -15.73
C THR A 116 -10.32 3.57 -16.93
N THR A 117 -9.18 2.94 -16.68
CA THR A 117 -8.18 2.59 -17.69
C THR A 117 -7.77 1.13 -17.54
N MET A 118 -7.93 0.35 -18.61
CA MET A 118 -7.47 -1.04 -18.66
C MET A 118 -6.11 -1.08 -19.37
N PRO A 119 -5.03 -1.53 -18.70
CA PRO A 119 -3.75 -1.70 -19.37
C PRO A 119 -3.80 -2.87 -20.37
N ASP A 120 -2.84 -2.94 -21.28
CA ASP A 120 -2.77 -4.05 -22.24
C ASP A 120 -2.30 -5.36 -21.58
N SER A 121 -1.61 -5.28 -20.45
CA SER A 121 -1.23 -6.42 -19.64
C SER A 121 -1.12 -6.06 -18.15
N VAL A 122 -1.30 -7.03 -17.27
CA VAL A 122 -1.19 -6.82 -15.82
C VAL A 122 -0.55 -8.01 -15.12
N GLY A 123 0.39 -7.75 -14.22
CA GLY A 123 1.04 -8.79 -13.42
C GLY A 123 2.45 -8.46 -12.96
N PRO A 124 3.21 -9.43 -12.42
CA PRO A 124 2.87 -10.85 -12.37
C PRO A 124 1.69 -11.17 -11.45
N VAL A 125 0.71 -11.95 -11.92
CA VAL A 125 -0.48 -12.34 -11.17
C VAL A 125 -0.15 -13.42 -10.14
N ARG A 126 -0.73 -13.32 -8.95
CA ARG A 126 -0.48 -14.23 -7.83
C ARG A 126 -1.74 -14.73 -7.15
N SER A 127 -1.52 -15.67 -6.24
CA SER A 127 -2.58 -16.35 -5.53
C SER A 127 -3.36 -15.43 -4.60
N ALA A 128 -4.67 -15.57 -4.62
CA ALA A 128 -5.57 -14.81 -3.75
C ALA A 128 -5.42 -15.18 -2.28
N ARG A 129 -5.86 -14.30 -1.38
CA ARG A 129 -5.72 -14.37 0.08
C ARG A 129 -7.02 -14.06 0.79
N PRO A 130 -7.17 -14.46 2.07
CA PRO A 130 -8.40 -14.23 2.83
C PRO A 130 -8.82 -12.76 2.92
N ASN A 131 -7.87 -11.83 2.77
CA ASN A 131 -8.14 -10.40 2.79
C ASN A 131 -8.76 -9.88 1.47
N ASP A 132 -8.52 -10.53 0.33
CA ASP A 132 -8.98 -10.02 -0.97
C ASP A 132 -10.52 -9.88 -1.04
N PRO A 133 -11.32 -10.88 -0.64
CA PRO A 133 -12.78 -10.72 -0.54
C PRO A 133 -13.21 -9.63 0.44
N THR A 134 -12.47 -9.42 1.52
CA THR A 134 -12.79 -8.39 2.53
C THR A 134 -12.61 -6.99 1.93
N ILE A 135 -11.53 -6.78 1.16
CA ILE A 135 -11.31 -5.52 0.43
C ILE A 135 -12.43 -5.31 -0.59
N LEU A 136 -12.71 -6.35 -1.39
CA LEU A 136 -13.66 -6.26 -2.51
C LEU A 136 -15.13 -6.25 -2.09
N ALA A 137 -15.46 -6.63 -0.85
CA ALA A 137 -16.81 -6.50 -0.31
C ALA A 137 -17.34 -5.06 -0.37
N ASN A 138 -16.44 -4.06 -0.26
CA ASN A 138 -16.82 -2.65 -0.38
C ASN A 138 -17.28 -2.28 -1.80
N TYR A 139 -16.82 -3.02 -2.81
CA TYR A 139 -17.06 -2.74 -4.23
C TYR A 139 -18.33 -3.42 -4.75
N GLY A 140 -18.84 -4.44 -4.05
CA GLY A 140 -19.89 -5.32 -4.54
C GLY A 140 -19.36 -6.46 -5.43
N PRO A 141 -20.16 -6.98 -6.38
CA PRO A 141 -19.77 -8.12 -7.21
C PRO A 141 -18.88 -7.69 -8.39
N VAL A 142 -17.59 -7.55 -8.11
CA VAL A 142 -16.56 -7.17 -9.08
C VAL A 142 -15.60 -8.32 -9.38
N ALA A 143 -14.93 -8.30 -10.53
CA ALA A 143 -13.99 -9.35 -10.91
C ALA A 143 -12.73 -9.33 -10.04
N LEU A 144 -12.28 -10.51 -9.59
CA LEU A 144 -10.98 -10.71 -8.95
C LEU A 144 -10.17 -11.71 -9.78
N ALA A 145 -9.11 -11.26 -10.45
CA ALA A 145 -8.17 -12.10 -11.17
C ALA A 145 -6.98 -12.51 -10.28
N PHE A 146 -6.70 -13.81 -10.25
CA PHE A 146 -5.64 -14.38 -9.42
C PHE A 146 -5.10 -15.69 -10.01
N SER A 147 -4.01 -16.21 -9.42
CA SER A 147 -3.38 -17.47 -9.84
C SER A 147 -3.32 -18.48 -8.69
N GLY A 148 -4.41 -19.22 -8.54
CA GLY A 148 -4.62 -20.23 -7.53
C GLY A 148 -4.85 -19.66 -6.13
N THR A 149 -5.17 -20.55 -5.20
CA THR A 149 -5.42 -20.17 -3.81
C THR A 149 -5.15 -21.34 -2.86
N SER A 150 -4.84 -21.03 -1.60
CA SER A 150 -4.61 -22.07 -0.59
C SER A 150 -5.92 -22.72 -0.15
N GLY A 151 -5.86 -23.94 0.39
CA GLY A 151 -7.04 -24.59 0.98
C GLY A 151 -7.66 -23.76 2.12
N LYS A 152 -6.85 -23.01 2.87
CA LYS A 152 -7.32 -22.10 3.93
C LYS A 152 -8.05 -20.88 3.37
N THR A 153 -7.68 -20.45 2.16
CA THR A 153 -8.26 -19.25 1.53
C THR A 153 -9.55 -19.55 0.77
N ARG A 154 -9.71 -20.75 0.21
CA ARG A 154 -10.92 -21.15 -0.55
C ARG A 154 -12.25 -20.81 0.15
N PRO A 155 -12.45 -21.06 1.45
CA PRO A 155 -13.70 -20.72 2.12
C PRO A 155 -13.98 -19.21 2.20
N TYR A 156 -12.95 -18.36 2.18
CA TYR A 156 -13.13 -16.91 2.17
C TYR A 156 -13.58 -16.42 0.80
N LEU A 157 -12.93 -16.91 -0.26
CA LEU A 157 -13.33 -16.61 -1.64
C LEU A 157 -14.78 -17.04 -1.90
N ALA A 158 -15.13 -18.26 -1.50
CA ALA A 158 -16.48 -18.82 -1.70
C ALA A 158 -17.60 -18.06 -0.96
N ARG A 159 -17.28 -17.30 0.09
CA ARG A 159 -18.25 -16.46 0.83
C ARG A 159 -18.24 -15.00 0.37
N GLY A 160 -17.26 -14.60 -0.41
CA GLY A 160 -17.13 -13.23 -0.88
C GLY A 160 -18.10 -12.93 -2.03
N THR A 161 -18.27 -11.64 -2.30
CA THR A 161 -19.14 -11.17 -3.39
C THR A 161 -18.43 -11.12 -4.74
N GLN A 162 -17.09 -11.19 -4.73
CA GLN A 162 -16.29 -11.06 -5.95
C GLN A 162 -16.52 -12.22 -6.92
N ILE A 163 -16.31 -11.94 -8.20
CA ILE A 163 -16.36 -12.93 -9.27
C ILE A 163 -14.93 -13.42 -9.50
N ASP A 164 -14.68 -14.66 -9.07
CA ASP A 164 -13.36 -15.26 -9.15
C ASP A 164 -12.95 -15.58 -10.60
N VAL A 165 -11.85 -15.01 -11.06
CA VAL A 165 -11.19 -15.30 -12.34
C VAL A 165 -9.82 -15.92 -12.06
N ASP A 166 -9.80 -17.21 -11.74
CA ASP A 166 -8.57 -17.98 -11.53
C ASP A 166 -7.82 -18.23 -12.85
N ASP A 167 -6.52 -18.56 -12.80
CA ASP A 167 -5.63 -18.83 -13.94
C ASP A 167 -6.29 -19.69 -15.03
N GLY A 168 -5.89 -19.50 -16.29
CA GLY A 168 -6.48 -20.13 -17.48
C GLY A 168 -6.68 -19.14 -18.64
N LYS A 169 -7.87 -19.17 -19.27
CA LYS A 169 -8.19 -18.22 -20.37
C LYS A 169 -8.06 -16.78 -19.88
N GLY A 170 -7.37 -15.96 -20.67
CA GLY A 170 -7.06 -14.55 -20.34
C GLY A 170 -5.71 -14.37 -19.63
N PHE A 171 -5.01 -15.46 -19.30
CA PHE A 171 -3.67 -15.42 -18.74
C PHE A 171 -2.63 -15.96 -19.73
N SER A 172 -1.42 -15.44 -19.66
CA SER A 172 -0.26 -15.89 -20.44
C SER A 172 1.01 -15.88 -19.60
N ARG A 173 2.01 -16.67 -19.97
CA ARG A 173 3.30 -16.72 -19.28
C ARG A 173 4.38 -16.04 -20.09
N ASP A 174 5.05 -15.06 -19.49
CA ASP A 174 6.29 -14.51 -20.00
C ASP A 174 7.45 -15.47 -19.70
N ARG A 175 7.93 -16.17 -20.72
CA ARG A 175 8.99 -17.17 -20.56
C ARG A 175 10.37 -16.58 -20.32
N SER A 176 10.56 -15.27 -20.48
CA SER A 176 11.80 -14.59 -20.12
C SER A 176 11.96 -14.43 -18.60
N ARG A 177 10.87 -14.58 -17.83
CA ARG A 177 10.84 -14.43 -16.39
C ARG A 177 10.76 -15.78 -15.67
N PRO A 178 11.40 -15.91 -14.49
CA PRO A 178 11.33 -17.14 -13.71
C PRO A 178 9.92 -17.39 -13.18
N ALA A 179 9.46 -18.64 -13.25
CA ALA A 179 8.29 -19.05 -12.49
C ALA A 179 8.60 -18.96 -10.97
N PRO A 180 7.64 -18.53 -10.14
CA PRO A 180 6.25 -18.26 -10.46
C PRO A 180 5.94 -16.76 -10.68
N HIS A 181 6.94 -15.94 -11.03
CA HIS A 181 6.84 -14.48 -11.21
C HIS A 181 6.60 -14.08 -12.68
N ASN A 182 5.88 -14.92 -13.41
CA ASN A 182 5.82 -14.84 -14.86
C ASN A 182 4.43 -15.02 -15.48
N LEU A 183 3.37 -15.05 -14.69
CA LEU A 183 2.01 -15.11 -15.20
C LEU A 183 1.44 -13.68 -15.32
N PHE A 184 0.86 -13.34 -16.46
CA PHE A 184 0.26 -12.04 -16.72
C PHE A 184 -1.15 -12.21 -17.27
N GLY A 185 -2.03 -11.26 -16.95
CA GLY A 185 -3.39 -11.18 -17.44
C GLY A 185 -3.53 -10.21 -18.61
N ASP A 186 -4.48 -10.47 -19.50
CA ASP A 186 -5.10 -9.49 -20.40
C ASP A 186 -6.37 -8.95 -19.71
N PRO A 187 -6.36 -7.72 -19.19
CA PRO A 187 -7.48 -7.16 -18.44
C PRO A 187 -8.83 -7.25 -19.15
N ARG A 188 -8.88 -7.06 -20.48
CA ARG A 188 -10.13 -7.10 -21.24
C ARG A 188 -10.66 -8.53 -21.30
N ALA A 189 -9.79 -9.49 -21.63
CA ALA A 189 -10.16 -10.91 -21.64
C ALA A 189 -10.56 -11.44 -20.26
N LEU A 190 -9.96 -10.92 -19.18
CA LEU A 190 -10.30 -11.28 -17.81
C LEU A 190 -11.67 -10.73 -17.39
N LEU A 191 -11.99 -9.48 -17.75
CA LEU A 191 -13.32 -8.91 -17.55
C LEU A 191 -14.39 -9.64 -18.35
N ASP A 192 -14.12 -9.95 -19.62
CA ASP A 192 -15.02 -10.75 -20.46
C ASP A 192 -15.29 -12.13 -19.85
N ARG A 193 -14.24 -12.76 -19.28
CA ARG A 193 -14.36 -14.04 -18.58
C ARG A 193 -15.17 -13.93 -17.29
N ALA A 194 -15.09 -12.81 -16.57
CA ALA A 194 -15.93 -12.57 -15.41
C ALA A 194 -17.41 -12.46 -15.79
N GLY A 195 -17.71 -11.90 -16.97
CA GLY A 195 -19.03 -11.83 -17.61
C GLY A 195 -20.08 -10.94 -16.91
N ASN A 196 -20.00 -10.80 -15.59
CA ASN A 196 -20.96 -10.11 -14.74
C ASN A 196 -20.31 -9.08 -13.81
N SER A 197 -19.05 -8.67 -14.07
CA SER A 197 -18.42 -7.63 -13.25
C SER A 197 -19.24 -6.35 -13.35
N ARG A 198 -19.59 -5.77 -12.20
CA ARG A 198 -20.43 -4.59 -12.12
C ARG A 198 -19.58 -3.32 -11.94
N PRO A 199 -20.16 -2.15 -12.27
CA PRO A 199 -19.66 -0.90 -11.70
C PRO A 199 -19.58 -1.02 -10.18
N PRO A 200 -18.59 -0.37 -9.56
CA PRO A 200 -18.41 -0.49 -8.12
C PRO A 200 -19.56 0.18 -7.38
N GLN A 201 -19.88 -0.35 -6.21
CA GLN A 201 -20.63 0.38 -5.21
C GLN A 201 -19.82 1.59 -4.70
N ASP A 202 -20.50 2.52 -4.04
CA ASP A 202 -19.81 3.61 -3.36
C ASP A 202 -18.97 3.04 -2.19
N ILE A 203 -17.65 3.01 -2.40
CA ILE A 203 -16.69 2.50 -1.40
C ILE A 203 -16.34 3.53 -0.31
N GLY A 204 -16.97 4.71 -0.33
CA GLY A 204 -16.79 5.75 0.69
C GLY A 204 -15.60 6.68 0.46
N PHE A 205 -14.86 6.56 -0.65
CA PHE A 205 -13.81 7.53 -0.99
C PHE A 205 -14.40 8.85 -1.46
N ARG A 206 -13.76 9.92 -1.00
CA ARG A 206 -14.18 11.30 -1.11
C ARG A 206 -12.94 12.14 -1.39
N TYR A 207 -12.95 12.86 -2.50
CA TYR A 207 -11.82 13.70 -2.93
C TYR A 207 -12.15 15.17 -2.71
N GLY A 208 -11.18 15.92 -2.22
CA GLY A 208 -11.34 17.32 -1.90
C GLY A 208 -10.09 17.87 -1.20
N PRO A 209 -10.20 19.06 -0.59
CA PRO A 209 -9.15 19.60 0.27
C PRO A 209 -8.75 18.62 1.37
N ALA A 210 -7.50 18.70 1.83
CA ALA A 210 -7.05 17.92 2.97
C ALA A 210 -7.91 18.24 4.21
N PRO A 211 -8.38 17.23 4.97
CA PRO A 211 -9.18 17.47 6.16
C PRO A 211 -8.37 18.25 7.21
N SER A 212 -9.08 19.05 8.01
CA SER A 212 -8.46 19.78 9.12
C SER A 212 -7.93 18.85 10.21
N GLY A 213 -6.95 19.33 10.99
CA GLY A 213 -6.38 18.57 12.13
C GLY A 213 -5.23 17.62 11.79
N GLY A 214 -4.78 17.57 10.54
CA GLY A 214 -3.56 16.84 10.14
C GLY A 214 -2.26 17.61 10.43
N THR A 215 -1.14 16.88 10.46
CA THR A 215 0.21 17.45 10.48
C THR A 215 0.78 17.43 9.08
N PRO A 216 1.34 18.55 8.55
CA PRO A 216 2.02 18.55 7.27
C PRO A 216 3.14 17.49 7.24
N ALA A 217 3.15 16.66 6.18
CA ALA A 217 4.15 15.65 5.96
C ALA A 217 4.43 15.52 4.47
N THR A 218 5.70 15.35 4.11
CA THR A 218 6.14 15.11 2.72
C THR A 218 6.59 13.67 2.50
N SER A 219 6.56 12.83 3.53
CA SER A 219 6.87 11.42 3.39
C SER A 219 6.10 10.56 4.38
N ILE A 220 5.91 9.30 4.01
CA ILE A 220 5.34 8.28 4.88
C ILE A 220 6.02 6.94 4.63
N GLU A 221 6.12 6.14 5.68
CA GLU A 221 6.72 4.82 5.62
C GLU A 221 5.88 3.82 6.41
N THR A 222 5.66 2.64 5.83
CA THR A 222 5.02 1.50 6.48
C THR A 222 5.96 0.30 6.43
N ARG A 223 6.15 -0.34 7.59
CA ARG A 223 6.96 -1.55 7.74
C ARG A 223 6.07 -2.76 7.98
N TYR A 224 6.30 -3.78 7.19
CA TYR A 224 5.81 -5.15 7.36
C TYR A 224 6.99 -6.02 7.82
N PRO A 225 6.75 -7.24 8.33
CA PRO A 225 7.84 -8.06 8.87
C PRO A 225 8.94 -8.39 7.84
N ALA A 226 8.60 -8.50 6.56
CA ALA A 226 9.55 -8.79 5.48
C ALA A 226 9.44 -7.83 4.28
N SER A 227 8.79 -6.68 4.44
CA SER A 227 8.61 -5.69 3.38
C SER A 227 8.53 -4.27 3.94
N ARG A 228 8.88 -3.28 3.15
CA ARG A 228 8.74 -1.85 3.47
C ARG A 228 8.13 -1.13 2.27
N MET A 229 7.17 -0.26 2.55
CA MET A 229 6.67 0.74 1.62
C MET A 229 7.04 2.12 2.12
N SER A 230 7.48 3.01 1.23
CA SER A 230 7.55 4.44 1.50
C SER A 230 7.02 5.23 0.32
N ALA A 231 6.56 6.44 0.60
CA ALA A 231 6.14 7.39 -0.40
C ALA A 231 6.72 8.75 -0.05
N GLU A 232 7.30 9.42 -1.03
CA GLU A 232 7.90 10.75 -0.89
C GLU A 232 7.18 11.71 -1.84
N PHE A 233 6.64 12.80 -1.30
CA PHE A 233 5.88 13.79 -2.05
C PHE A 233 6.84 14.66 -2.86
N ASP A 234 6.64 14.68 -4.17
CA ASP A 234 7.29 15.61 -5.08
C ASP A 234 6.38 16.81 -5.33
N ALA A 235 6.79 17.97 -4.82
CA ALA A 235 6.03 19.21 -4.97
C ALA A 235 6.00 19.71 -6.42
N ALA A 236 6.95 19.33 -7.28
CA ALA A 236 6.97 19.77 -8.67
C ALA A 236 5.89 19.07 -9.51
N SER A 237 5.71 17.76 -9.31
CA SER A 237 4.66 16.98 -9.98
C SER A 237 3.33 16.95 -9.23
N GLY A 238 3.32 17.25 -7.93
CA GLY A 238 2.13 17.11 -7.08
C GLY A 238 1.76 15.64 -6.82
N THR A 239 2.71 14.72 -6.96
CA THR A 239 2.52 13.27 -6.80
C THR A 239 3.50 12.69 -5.80
N PHE A 240 3.30 11.43 -5.43
CA PHE A 240 4.25 10.70 -4.59
C PHE A 240 5.12 9.76 -5.44
N GLU A 241 6.43 9.80 -5.23
CA GLU A 241 7.31 8.70 -5.64
C GLU A 241 7.14 7.55 -4.64
N VAL A 242 6.68 6.39 -5.13
CA VAL A 242 6.48 5.21 -4.29
C VAL A 242 7.71 4.31 -4.35
N LEU A 243 8.19 3.89 -3.19
CA LEU A 243 9.31 2.97 -3.05
C LEU A 243 8.86 1.71 -2.31
N SER A 244 9.31 0.57 -2.83
CA SER A 244 9.16 -0.73 -2.21
C SER A 244 10.53 -1.30 -1.89
N ASN A 245 10.78 -1.56 -0.62
CA ASN A 245 12.08 -2.01 -0.12
C ASN A 245 13.24 -1.10 -0.60
N GLY A 246 12.99 0.21 -0.69
CA GLY A 246 13.96 1.21 -1.15
C GLY A 246 14.16 1.29 -2.67
N ARG A 247 13.37 0.56 -3.46
CA ARG A 247 13.38 0.64 -4.93
C ARG A 247 12.15 1.39 -5.43
N VAL A 248 12.35 2.36 -6.31
CA VAL A 248 11.26 3.08 -6.99
C VAL A 248 10.37 2.10 -7.75
N GLU A 249 9.07 2.28 -7.56
CA GLU A 249 8.02 1.60 -8.29
C GLU A 249 7.96 2.09 -9.74
N ILE A 250 8.28 1.22 -10.69
CA ILE A 250 8.22 1.50 -12.13
C ILE A 250 7.19 0.58 -12.78
N ASP A 251 6.33 1.12 -13.63
CA ASP A 251 5.46 0.32 -14.48
C ASP A 251 6.23 -0.26 -15.66
N ALA A 252 6.21 -1.58 -15.81
CA ALA A 252 6.94 -2.28 -16.87
C ALA A 252 6.45 -1.95 -18.29
N LEU A 253 5.21 -1.49 -18.45
CA LEU A 253 4.63 -1.18 -19.76
C LEU A 253 5.06 0.19 -20.26
N THR A 254 5.15 1.18 -19.37
CA THR A 254 5.49 2.56 -19.75
C THR A 254 6.97 2.88 -19.52
N GLY A 255 7.60 2.22 -18.53
CA GLY A 255 8.93 2.56 -18.05
C GLY A 255 8.93 3.74 -17.06
N ASP A 256 7.76 4.28 -16.73
CA ASP A 256 7.61 5.46 -15.87
C ASP A 256 7.41 5.07 -14.39
N PRO A 257 7.76 5.96 -13.45
CA PRO A 257 7.40 5.80 -12.04
C PRO A 257 5.89 5.74 -11.80
N VAL A 258 5.49 4.90 -10.86
CA VAL A 258 4.12 4.90 -10.32
C VAL A 258 3.97 6.12 -9.40
N ALA A 259 3.08 7.03 -9.77
CA ALA A 259 2.99 8.37 -9.20
C ALA A 259 1.57 8.72 -8.70
N PRO A 260 1.07 8.11 -7.61
CA PRO A 260 -0.25 8.44 -7.07
C PRO A 260 -0.26 9.84 -6.45
N THR A 261 -1.42 10.50 -6.48
CA THR A 261 -1.64 11.80 -5.81
C THR A 261 -2.05 11.67 -4.35
N THR A 262 -2.40 10.47 -3.90
CA THR A 262 -2.89 10.20 -2.54
C THR A 262 -2.35 8.88 -2.03
N VAL A 263 -1.87 8.87 -0.78
CA VAL A 263 -1.40 7.67 -0.09
C VAL A 263 -2.13 7.58 1.24
N VAL A 264 -2.74 6.42 1.51
CA VAL A 264 -3.48 6.14 2.74
C VAL A 264 -2.81 4.99 3.47
N VAL A 265 -2.45 5.21 4.73
CA VAL A 265 -1.99 4.14 5.63
C VAL A 265 -3.10 3.80 6.61
N GLN A 266 -3.69 2.62 6.43
CA GLN A 266 -4.75 2.11 7.29
C GLN A 266 -4.19 1.02 8.21
N LYS A 267 -4.25 1.25 9.53
CA LYS A 267 -3.91 0.22 10.52
C LYS A 267 -5.12 -0.66 10.76
N VAL A 268 -4.94 -1.97 10.60
CA VAL A 268 -5.99 -2.97 10.81
C VAL A 268 -5.48 -4.08 11.72
N THR A 269 -6.38 -4.70 12.47
CA THR A 269 -6.06 -5.90 13.24
C THR A 269 -6.10 -7.11 12.32
N MET A 270 -4.98 -7.81 12.18
CA MET A 270 -4.92 -9.09 11.45
C MET A 270 -5.60 -10.19 12.29
N ARG A 271 -6.40 -11.02 11.62
CA ARG A 271 -7.15 -12.14 12.23
C ARG A 271 -6.64 -13.48 11.71
#